data_AF-A0A520IGH9-F1
#
_entry.id   AF-A0A520IGH9-F1
#
_cell.length_a   1.000
_cell.length_b   1.000
_cell.length_c   1.000
_cell.angle_alpha   90.00
_cell.angle_beta   90.00
_cell.angle_gamma   90.00
#
_symmetry.space_group_name_H-M   'P 1'
#
loop_
_entity.id
_entity.type
_entity.pdbx_description
1 polymer ?
#
loop_
_entity_poly.entity_id
_entity_poly.type
_entity_poly.pdbx_seq_one_letter_code
_entity_poly.pdbx_strand_id
1 'polypeptide(L)'
;MYEHCPHCGLRYEVEPGYFIGAMYVSYAISGGVALVLGFLIFYLGHDPDGWVYAGIVAPVMIVIAPVNFRISRVIWLHYVAGIKYVKGL
;
A
#
# COMPACT_ATOMS: atom_id res chain seq x y z
N MET A 1 -4.41 13.58 6.51
CA MET A 1 -3.75 14.02 5.25
C MET A 1 -4.18 15.46 5.02
N TYR A 2 -3.31 16.31 4.49
CA TYR A 2 -3.75 17.62 4.03
C TYR A 2 -4.74 17.43 2.88
N GLU A 3 -5.75 18.30 2.75
CA GLU A 3 -6.70 18.26 1.62
C GLU A 3 -6.05 18.75 0.32
N HIS A 4 -5.14 19.71 0.46
CA HIS A 4 -4.36 20.30 -0.62
C HIS A 4 -2.86 20.10 -0.34
N CYS A 5 -2.07 19.92 -1.40
CA CYS A 5 -0.63 19.88 -1.29
C CYS A 5 -0.11 21.27 -0.86
N PRO A 6 0.70 21.37 0.22
CA PRO A 6 1.22 22.65 0.69
C PRO A 6 2.24 23.29 -0.28
N HIS A 7 2.76 22.51 -1.23
CA HIS A 7 3.80 22.95 -2.16
C HIS A 7 3.22 23.45 -3.49
N CYS A 8 2.26 22.71 -4.07
CA CYS A 8 1.68 23.02 -5.38
C CYS A 8 0.18 23.35 -5.34
N GLY A 9 -0.47 23.34 -4.17
CA GLY A 9 -1.90 23.62 -4.02
C GLY A 9 -2.83 22.55 -4.59
N LEU A 10 -2.30 21.42 -5.09
CA LEU A 10 -3.09 20.34 -5.68
C LEU A 10 -4.05 19.74 -4.64
N ARG A 11 -5.34 19.70 -4.94
CA ARG A 11 -6.33 18.96 -4.15
C ARG A 11 -6.11 17.46 -4.34
N TYR A 12 -5.85 16.72 -3.27
CA TYR A 12 -5.58 15.28 -3.34
C TYR A 12 -6.81 14.47 -3.73
N GLU A 13 -7.99 14.90 -3.31
CA GLU A 13 -9.26 14.30 -3.73
C GLU A 13 -9.81 15.08 -4.92
N VAL A 14 -9.57 14.57 -6.13
CA VAL A 14 -10.12 15.15 -7.38
C VAL A 14 -11.64 15.05 -7.38
N GLU A 15 -12.16 13.91 -6.92
CA GLU A 15 -13.59 13.58 -6.84
C GLU A 15 -13.91 13.00 -5.45
N PRO A 16 -15.13 13.18 -4.92
CA PRO A 16 -15.54 12.56 -3.66
C PRO A 16 -15.44 11.03 -3.77
N GLY A 17 -14.70 10.41 -2.87
CA GLY A 17 -14.48 8.95 -2.89
C GLY A 17 -13.40 8.47 -3.86
N TYR A 18 -12.63 9.36 -4.48
CA TYR A 18 -11.55 9.00 -5.42
C TYR A 18 -10.56 7.97 -4.87
N PHE A 19 -10.25 8.02 -3.57
CA PHE A 19 -9.32 7.09 -2.91
C PHE A 19 -9.90 5.70 -2.62
N ILE A 20 -11.18 5.44 -2.89
CA ILE A 20 -11.72 4.06 -2.80
C ILE A 20 -10.96 3.15 -3.76
N GLY A 21 -10.61 3.64 -4.94
CA GLY A 21 -9.80 2.89 -5.90
C GLY A 21 -8.40 2.54 -5.40
N ALA A 22 -7.78 3.43 -4.60
CA ALA A 22 -6.48 3.18 -3.98
C ALA A 22 -6.51 2.00 -2.97
N MET A 23 -7.70 1.60 -2.49
CA MET A 23 -7.85 0.39 -1.66
C MET A 23 -7.46 -0.88 -2.44
N TYR A 24 -7.79 -0.98 -3.73
CA TYR A 24 -7.43 -2.13 -4.54
C TYR A 24 -5.92 -2.26 -4.73
N VAL A 25 -5.21 -1.14 -4.88
CA VAL A 25 -3.75 -1.10 -4.94
C VAL A 25 -3.16 -1.60 -3.62
N SER A 26 -3.71 -1.13 -2.50
CA SER A 26 -3.28 -1.57 -1.16
C SER A 26 -3.50 -3.06 -0.94
N TYR A 27 -4.63 -3.61 -1.40
CA TYR A 27 -4.90 -5.04 -1.36
C TYR A 27 -3.90 -5.85 -2.18
N ALA A 28 -3.59 -5.41 -3.41
CA ALA A 28 -2.60 -6.07 -4.26
C ALA A 28 -1.20 -6.09 -3.61
N ILE A 29 -0.77 -4.99 -3.01
CA ILE A 29 0.51 -4.90 -2.31
C ILE A 29 0.52 -5.80 -1.07
N SER A 30 -0.47 -5.69 -0.19
CA SER A 30 -0.55 -6.52 1.03
C SER A 30 -0.64 -8.01 0.69
N GLY A 31 -1.44 -8.37 -0.32
CA GLY A 31 -1.54 -9.75 -0.82
C GLY A 31 -0.21 -10.25 -1.37
N GLY A 32 0.49 -9.45 -2.16
CA GLY A 32 1.83 -9.77 -2.67
C GLY A 32 2.84 -10.00 -1.55
N VAL A 33 2.86 -9.13 -0.53
CA VAL A 33 3.75 -9.28 0.63
C VAL A 33 3.39 -10.54 1.44
N ALA A 34 2.10 -10.82 1.64
CA ALA A 34 1.65 -12.02 2.34
C ALA A 34 2.05 -13.30 1.59
N LEU A 35 1.95 -13.31 0.26
CA LEU A 35 2.39 -14.44 -0.58
C LEU A 35 3.89 -14.66 -0.47
N VAL A 36 4.70 -13.59 -0.62
CA VAL A 36 6.16 -13.67 -0.51
C VAL A 36 6.59 -14.19 0.86
N LEU A 37 5.99 -13.68 1.93
CA LEU A 37 6.23 -14.16 3.29
C LEU A 37 5.79 -15.61 3.47
N GLY A 38 4.63 -15.99 2.94
CA GLY A 38 4.14 -17.37 2.98
C GLY A 38 5.13 -18.34 2.32
N PHE A 39 5.61 -18.02 1.12
CA PHE A 39 6.63 -18.83 0.45
C PHE A 39 7.94 -18.88 1.24
N LEU A 40 8.40 -17.76 1.79
CA LEU A 40 9.60 -17.73 2.62
C LEU A 40 9.47 -18.65 3.83
N ILE A 41 8.35 -18.57 4.56
CA ILE A 41 8.09 -19.40 5.75
C ILE A 41 8.00 -20.87 5.35
N PHE A 42 7.33 -21.19 4.24
CA PHE A 42 7.20 -22.56 3.75
C PHE A 42 8.56 -23.19 3.43
N TYR A 43 9.40 -22.50 2.64
CA TYR A 43 10.69 -23.03 2.19
C TYR A 43 11.78 -23.02 3.27
N LEU A 44 11.88 -21.98 4.11
CA LEU A 44 12.88 -21.93 5.18
C LEU A 44 12.45 -22.73 6.42
N GLY A 45 11.15 -22.72 6.72
CA GLY A 45 10.58 -23.35 7.91
C GLY A 45 10.21 -24.82 7.73
N HIS A 46 10.37 -25.38 6.52
CA HIS A 46 9.96 -26.75 6.16
C HIS A 46 8.48 -27.02 6.47
N ASP A 47 7.59 -26.14 6.01
CA ASP A 47 6.14 -26.19 6.25
C ASP A 47 5.76 -26.26 7.75
N PRO A 48 6.00 -25.18 8.51
CA PRO A 48 5.64 -25.12 9.92
C PRO A 48 4.12 -25.02 10.12
N ASP A 49 3.66 -25.12 11.36
CA ASP A 49 2.23 -25.03 11.68
C ASP A 49 1.60 -23.67 11.30
N GLY A 50 0.30 -23.66 11.03
CA GLY A 50 -0.46 -22.48 10.59
C GLY A 50 -0.33 -21.26 11.51
N TRP A 51 -0.15 -21.50 12.81
CA TRP A 51 0.08 -20.45 13.81
C TRP A 51 1.38 -19.68 13.60
N VAL A 52 2.41 -20.31 13.02
CA VAL A 52 3.67 -19.65 12.69
C VAL A 52 3.46 -18.64 11.55
N TYR A 53 2.69 -19.01 10.53
CA TYR A 53 2.31 -18.09 9.46
C TYR A 53 1.53 -16.89 9.99
N ALA A 54 0.50 -17.12 10.83
CA ALA A 54 -0.27 -16.04 11.42
C ALA A 54 0.60 -15.14 12.31
N GLY A 55 1.47 -15.74 13.13
CA GLY A 55 2.37 -15.04 14.06
C GLY A 55 3.44 -14.18 13.38
N ILE A 56 3.76 -14.44 12.11
CA ILE A 56 4.73 -13.64 11.34
C ILE A 56 4.02 -12.67 10.40
N VAL A 57 3.04 -13.14 9.62
CA VAL A 57 2.39 -12.34 8.58
C VAL A 57 1.58 -11.20 9.20
N ALA A 58 0.79 -11.45 10.26
CA ALA A 58 -0.04 -10.42 10.87
C ALA A 58 0.76 -9.22 11.42
N PRO A 59 1.82 -9.39 12.23
CA PRO A 59 2.60 -8.25 12.70
C PRO A 59 3.31 -7.52 11.56
N VAL A 60 3.84 -8.23 10.55
CA VAL A 60 4.45 -7.57 9.39
C VAL A 60 3.42 -6.71 8.64
N MET A 61 2.18 -7.18 8.49
CA MET A 61 1.10 -6.40 7.88
C MET A 61 0.78 -5.13 8.68
N ILE A 62 0.79 -5.20 10.01
CA ILE A 62 0.55 -4.03 10.86
C ILE A 62 1.68 -3.01 10.71
N VAL A 63 2.94 -3.47 10.66
CA VAL A 63 4.11 -2.60 10.49
C VAL A 63 4.11 -1.92 9.12
N ILE A 64 3.75 -2.65 8.05
CA ILE A 64 3.74 -2.10 6.69
C ILE A 64 2.49 -1.27 6.39
N ALA A 65 1.39 -1.45 7.13
CA ALA A 65 0.12 -0.75 6.91
C ALA A 65 0.25 0.76 6.66
N PRO A 66 0.90 1.58 7.52
CA PRO A 66 0.99 3.03 7.30
C PRO A 66 1.72 3.40 6.02
N VAL A 67 2.74 2.62 5.64
CA VAL A 67 3.51 2.84 4.41
C VAL A 67 2.68 2.43 3.19
N ASN A 68 2.04 1.26 3.25
CA ASN A 68 1.20 0.75 2.16
C ASN A 68 0.05 1.72 1.84
N PHE A 69 -0.62 2.26 2.86
CA PHE A 69 -1.69 3.24 2.65
C PHE A 69 -1.22 4.51 1.93
N ARG A 70 0.00 4.98 2.22
CA ARG A 70 0.55 6.16 1.54
C ARG A 70 0.94 5.84 0.10
N ILE A 71 1.68 4.75 -0.11
CA ILE A 71 2.14 4.33 -1.45
C ILE A 71 0.94 4.07 -2.37
N SER A 72 -0.07 3.37 -1.88
CA SER A 72 -1.25 3.03 -2.68
C SER A 72 -1.97 4.26 -3.21
N ARG A 73 -2.10 5.31 -2.38
CA ARG A 73 -2.71 6.59 -2.78
C ARG A 73 -1.85 7.38 -3.75
N VAL A 74 -0.53 7.37 -3.57
CA VAL A 74 0.42 8.02 -4.50
C VAL A 74 0.41 7.32 -5.87
N ILE A 75 0.46 5.99 -5.89
CA ILE A 75 0.37 5.21 -7.13
C ILE A 75 -0.95 5.52 -7.84
N TRP A 76 -2.08 5.50 -7.11
CA TRP A 76 -3.39 5.78 -7.69
C TRP A 76 -3.48 7.19 -8.30
N LEU A 77 -2.97 8.21 -7.60
CA LEU A 77 -2.93 9.60 -8.11
C LEU A 77 -2.12 9.73 -9.40
N HIS A 78 -0.96 9.06 -9.47
CA HIS A 78 -0.10 9.14 -10.66
C HIS A 78 -0.63 8.30 -11.83
N TYR A 79 -1.13 7.09 -11.56
CA TYR A 79 -1.59 6.18 -12.61
C TYR A 79 -2.97 6.53 -13.15
N VAL A 80 -3.92 6.89 -12.27
CA VAL A 80 -5.33 7.03 -12.65
C VAL A 80 -5.69 8.49 -12.92
N ALA A 81 -5.27 9.43 -12.07
CA ALA A 81 -5.50 10.86 -12.33
C ALA A 81 -4.47 11.46 -13.31
N GLY A 82 -3.41 10.71 -13.66
CA GLY A 82 -2.39 11.18 -14.61
C GLY A 82 -1.60 12.39 -14.13
N ILE A 83 -1.62 12.68 -12.83
CA ILE A 83 -0.93 13.81 -12.24
C ILE A 83 0.57 13.55 -12.38
N LYS A 84 1.29 14.41 -13.11
CA LYS A 84 2.74 14.27 -13.27
C LYS A 84 3.47 14.98 -12.14
N TYR A 85 4.54 14.37 -11.69
CA TYR A 85 5.48 15.04 -10.79
C TYR A 85 6.20 16.16 -11.57
N VAL A 86 6.05 17.41 -11.12
CA VAL A 86 6.76 18.56 -11.66
C VAL A 86 7.93 18.85 -10.74
N LYS A 87 9.15 18.72 -11.24
CA LYS A 87 10.37 18.93 -10.45
C LYS A 87 10.63 20.43 -10.31
N GLY A 88 10.71 20.94 -9.07
CA GLY A 88 11.11 22.32 -8.77
C GLY A 88 9.97 23.34 -8.62
N LEU A 89 8.72 22.87 -8.61
CA LEU A 89 7.57 23.62 -8.14
C LEU A 89 7.34 23.35 -6.69
#